data_AF-A0A2V6NJH9-F1
#
_entry.id   AF-A0A2V6NJH9-F1
#
_cell.length_a   1.000
_cell.length_b   1.000
_cell.length_c   1.000
_cell.angle_alpha   90.00
_cell.angle_beta   90.00
_cell.angle_gamma   90.00
#
_symmetry.space_group_name_H-M   'P 1'
#
loop_
_entity.id
_entity.type
_entity.pdbx_description
1 polymer ?
#
loop_
_entity_poly.entity_id
_entity_poly.type
_entity_poly.pdbx_seq_one_letter_code
_entity_poly.pdbx_strand_id
1 'polypeptide(L)'
;MSEKDYVLGTHDEELLRLGLQHRVWRPVVLDCWQRAGITIGKRILDLGAGPGYAALDLAEIVGPSGEVVALERSDKFVAAMRESFRRRGLS
;
A
#
# COMPACT_ATOMS: atom_id res chain seq x y z
N MET A 1 -27.86 4.11 -5.06
CA MET A 1 -27.14 3.83 -6.32
C MET A 1 -26.20 2.69 -6.00
N SER A 2 -26.42 1.51 -6.58
CA SER A 2 -25.76 0.28 -6.14
C SER A 2 -24.26 0.32 -6.42
N GLU A 3 -23.46 -0.11 -5.43
CA GLU A 3 -22.07 -0.50 -5.61
C GLU A 3 -22.01 -1.44 -6.80
N LYS A 4 -21.55 -0.93 -7.95
CA LYS A 4 -21.16 -1.79 -9.06
C LYS A 4 -19.91 -2.49 -8.59
N ASP A 5 -20.07 -3.78 -8.34
CA ASP A 5 -19.03 -4.76 -8.06
C ASP A 5 -17.70 -4.35 -8.69
N TYR A 6 -16.72 -4.06 -7.82
CA TYR A 6 -15.33 -4.04 -8.24
C TYR A 6 -15.04 -5.44 -8.79
N VAL A 7 -14.71 -5.53 -10.08
CA VAL A 7 -14.67 -6.76 -10.88
C VAL A 7 -13.69 -7.84 -10.34
N LEU A 8 -12.88 -7.51 -9.31
CA LEU A 8 -11.87 -8.38 -8.71
C LEU A 8 -12.22 -8.91 -7.31
N GLY A 9 -13.45 -8.69 -6.81
CA GLY A 9 -13.92 -9.27 -5.55
C GLY A 9 -13.36 -8.55 -4.32
N THR A 10 -14.22 -7.87 -3.58
CA THR A 10 -13.86 -7.12 -2.36
C THR A 10 -13.94 -8.01 -1.12
N HIS A 11 -13.60 -9.30 -1.20
CA HIS A 11 -13.72 -10.25 -0.09
C HIS A 11 -12.43 -10.34 0.73
N ASP A 12 -12.48 -10.86 1.96
CA ASP A 12 -11.27 -11.00 2.81
C ASP A 12 -10.22 -11.92 2.16
N GLU A 13 -10.66 -12.82 1.29
CA GLU A 13 -9.82 -13.61 0.41
C GLU A 13 -8.95 -12.75 -0.51
N GLU A 14 -9.46 -11.61 -0.98
CA GLU A 14 -8.73 -10.70 -1.85
C GLU A 14 -7.62 -9.97 -1.08
N LEU A 15 -7.89 -9.56 0.16
CA LEU A 15 -6.84 -9.00 1.04
C LEU A 15 -5.73 -10.03 1.26
N LEU A 16 -6.09 -11.29 1.52
CA LEU A 16 -5.12 -12.38 1.69
C LEU A 16 -4.34 -12.64 0.40
N ARG A 17 -5.01 -12.67 -0.74
CA ARG A 17 -4.41 -12.90 -2.06
C ARG A 17 -3.43 -11.79 -2.42
N LEU A 18 -3.83 -10.52 -2.28
CA LEU A 18 -2.98 -9.36 -2.53
C LEU A 18 -1.81 -9.31 -1.54
N GLY A 19 -2.04 -9.65 -0.27
CA GLY A 19 -0.98 -9.75 0.73
C GLY A 19 0.03 -10.85 0.39
N LEU A 20 -0.42 -12.00 -0.11
CA LEU A 20 0.45 -13.07 -0.59
C LEU A 20 1.26 -12.61 -1.81
N GLN A 21 0.62 -12.01 -2.81
CA GLN A 21 1.30 -11.48 -3.98
C GLN A 21 2.36 -10.45 -3.61
N HIS A 22 2.02 -9.50 -2.75
CA HIS A 22 2.97 -8.51 -2.25
C HIS A 22 4.19 -9.20 -1.61
N ARG A 23 3.99 -10.15 -0.69
CA ARG A 23 5.12 -10.86 -0.04
C ARG A 23 6.01 -11.62 -1.02
N VAL A 24 5.44 -12.27 -2.03
CA VAL A 24 6.19 -13.02 -3.05
C VAL A 24 7.08 -12.07 -3.87
N TRP A 25 6.57 -10.90 -4.25
CA TRP A 25 7.29 -9.94 -5.09
C TRP A 25 8.10 -8.91 -4.30
N ARG A 26 7.96 -8.86 -2.97
CA ARG A 26 8.56 -7.84 -2.11
C ARG A 26 10.07 -7.67 -2.31
N PRO A 27 10.90 -8.73 -2.37
CA PRO A 27 12.35 -8.55 -2.57
C PRO A 27 12.68 -7.87 -3.91
N VAL A 28 11.91 -8.17 -4.96
CA VAL A 28 12.11 -7.61 -6.30
C VAL A 28 11.72 -6.12 -6.33
N VAL A 29 10.59 -5.76 -5.73
CA VAL A 29 10.15 -4.36 -5.72
C VAL A 29 11.04 -3.48 -4.84
N LEU A 30 11.55 -4.01 -3.72
CA LEU A 30 12.50 -3.29 -2.86
C LEU A 30 13.80 -2.96 -3.62
N ASP A 31 14.36 -3.93 -4.37
CA ASP A 31 15.52 -3.70 -5.23
C ASP A 31 15.22 -2.67 -6.33
N CYS A 32 14.03 -2.71 -6.95
CA CYS A 32 13.62 -1.71 -7.93
C CYS A 32 13.56 -0.29 -7.32
N TRP A 33 12.94 -0.14 -6.16
CA TRP A 33 12.83 1.16 -5.47
C TRP A 33 14.19 1.69 -5.04
N GLN A 34 15.08 0.82 -4.56
CA GLN A 34 16.45 1.19 -4.24
C GLN A 34 17.19 1.72 -5.48
N ARG A 35 17.12 1.01 -6.61
CA ARG A 35 17.73 1.45 -7.89
C ARG A 35 17.11 2.75 -8.42
N ALA A 36 15.83 2.97 -8.17
CA ALA A 36 15.14 4.20 -8.49
C ALA A 36 15.50 5.38 -7.56
N GLY A 37 16.32 5.15 -6.52
CA GLY A 37 16.73 6.20 -5.58
C GLY A 37 15.63 6.61 -4.59
N ILE A 38 14.64 5.74 -4.36
CA ILE A 38 13.67 5.93 -3.28
C ILE A 38 14.40 5.69 -1.96
N THR A 39 14.40 6.70 -1.09
CA THR A 39 15.19 6.73 0.13
C THR A 39 14.58 7.69 1.14
N ILE A 40 15.24 7.82 2.30
CA ILE A 40 14.84 8.66 3.42
C ILE A 40 14.56 10.10 2.97
N GLY A 41 13.48 10.70 3.45
CA GLY A 41 13.08 12.07 3.15
C GLY A 41 12.40 12.28 1.80
N LYS A 42 12.23 11.23 0.98
CA LYS A 42 11.51 11.35 -0.29
C LYS A 42 10.00 11.50 -0.05
N ARG A 43 9.34 12.16 -1.01
CA ARG A 43 7.89 12.27 -1.09
C ARG A 43 7.39 11.40 -2.25
N ILE A 44 6.48 10.48 -1.97
CA ILE A 44 6.01 9.45 -2.90
C ILE A 44 4.49 9.52 -3.02
N LEU A 45 3.98 9.32 -4.23
CA LEU A 45 2.55 9.14 -4.51
C LEU A 45 2.33 7.71 -4.98
N ASP A 46 1.55 6.93 -4.22
CA ASP A 46 1.15 5.57 -4.55
C ASP A 46 -0.29 5.57 -5.09
N LEU A 47 -0.45 5.35 -6.39
CA LEU A 47 -1.74 5.42 -7.09
C LEU A 47 -2.32 4.02 -7.28
N GLY A 48 -3.54 3.81 -6.77
CA GLY A 48 -4.12 2.46 -6.73
C GLY A 48 -3.46 1.61 -5.65
N ALA A 49 -3.26 2.21 -4.47
CA ALA A 49 -2.50 1.62 -3.37
C ALA A 49 -3.14 0.33 -2.80
N GLY A 50 -4.39 0.03 -3.18
CA GLY A 50 -5.11 -1.15 -2.72
C GLY A 50 -5.15 -1.17 -1.18
N PRO A 51 -4.93 -2.31 -0.53
CA PRO A 51 -4.89 -2.39 0.94
C PRO A 51 -3.62 -1.78 1.58
N GLY A 52 -2.73 -1.17 0.78
CA GLY A 52 -1.62 -0.37 1.26
C GLY A 52 -0.36 -1.14 1.64
N TYR A 53 -0.18 -2.36 1.15
CA TYR A 53 1.05 -3.13 1.44
C TYR A 53 2.31 -2.46 0.91
N ALA A 54 2.28 -1.95 -0.34
CA ALA A 54 3.41 -1.22 -0.91
C ALA A 54 3.63 0.13 -0.21
N ALA A 55 2.55 0.89 0.04
CA ALA A 55 2.59 2.15 0.76
C ALA A 55 3.23 2.02 2.16
N LEU A 56 3.03 0.90 2.86
CA LEU A 56 3.67 0.63 4.15
C LEU A 56 5.19 0.47 4.03
N ASP A 57 5.65 -0.37 3.09
CA ASP A 57 7.08 -0.52 2.84
C ASP A 57 7.72 0.83 2.44
N LEU A 58 7.03 1.59 1.59
CA LEU A 58 7.47 2.92 1.19
C LEU A 58 7.53 3.88 2.38
N ALA A 59 6.55 3.86 3.28
CA ALA A 59 6.54 4.69 4.49
C ALA A 59 7.72 4.34 5.41
N GLU A 60 8.05 3.05 5.56
CA GLU A 60 9.23 2.60 6.28
C GLU A 60 10.53 3.09 5.61
N ILE A 61 10.61 3.05 4.28
CA ILE A 61 11.80 3.48 3.52
C ILE A 61 12.03 5.00 3.62
N VAL A 62 10.98 5.81 3.42
CA VAL A 62 11.13 7.28 3.41
C VAL A 62 11.29 7.85 4.82
N GLY A 63 10.85 7.11 5.84
CA GLY A 63 11.00 7.49 7.24
C GLY A 63 10.24 8.76 7.63
N PRO A 64 10.43 9.26 8.86
CA PRO A 64 9.65 10.36 9.42
C PRO A 64 9.92 11.72 8.77
N SER A 65 11.01 11.87 8.03
CA SER A 65 11.32 13.08 7.25
C SER A 65 10.75 13.03 5.83
N GLY A 66 10.19 11.91 5.41
CA GLY A 66 9.55 11.71 4.12
C GLY A 66 8.03 11.68 4.21
N GLU A 67 7.38 11.43 3.09
CA GLU A 67 5.92 11.37 3.00
C GLU A 67 5.50 10.35 1.93
N VAL A 68 4.47 9.56 2.23
CA VAL A 68 3.79 8.72 1.24
C VAL A 68 2.33 9.10 1.21
N VAL A 69 1.86 9.57 0.06
CA VAL A 69 0.44 9.79 -0.19
C VAL A 69 -0.09 8.58 -0.95
N ALA A 70 -0.93 7.78 -0.30
CA ALA A 70 -1.57 6.62 -0.90
C ALA A 70 -3.00 6.97 -1.34
N LEU A 71 -3.30 6.79 -2.62
CA LEU A 71 -4.62 7.01 -3.20
C LEU A 71 -5.24 5.68 -3.60
N GLU A 72 -6.43 5.40 -3.06
CA GLU A 72 -7.20 4.21 -3.39
C GLU A 72 -8.69 4.58 -3.53
N ARG A 73 -9.37 3.93 -4.47
CA ARG A 73 -10.79 4.16 -4.78
C ARG A 73 -11.72 3.30 -3.94
N SER A 74 -11.30 2.09 -3.57
CA SER A 74 -12.09 1.15 -2.79
C SER A 74 -12.11 1.54 -1.31
N ASP A 75 -13.28 1.94 -0.80
CA ASP A 75 -13.46 2.29 0.62
C ASP A 75 -13.07 1.14 1.56
N LYS A 76 -13.32 -0.12 1.17
CA LYS A 76 -12.90 -1.30 1.93
C LYS A 76 -11.38 -1.39 2.05
N PHE A 77 -10.66 -1.17 0.95
CA PHE A 77 -9.19 -1.19 0.98
C PHE A 77 -8.62 0.00 1.73
N VAL A 78 -9.23 1.18 1.64
CA VAL A 78 -8.88 2.34 2.47
C VAL A 78 -9.06 2.02 3.95
N ALA A 79 -10.14 1.34 4.34
CA ALA A 79 -10.36 0.93 5.72
C ALA A 79 -9.27 -0.06 6.21
N ALA A 80 -8.97 -1.09 5.42
CA ALA A 80 -7.93 -2.08 5.74
C ALA A 80 -6.53 -1.44 5.83
N MET A 81 -6.21 -0.53 4.90
CA MET A 81 -4.98 0.25 4.88
C MET A 81 -4.85 1.07 6.16
N ARG A 82 -5.86 1.90 6.48
CA ARG A 82 -5.87 2.74 7.69
C ARG A 82 -5.71 1.93 8.97
N GLU A 83 -6.33 0.75 9.06
CA GLU A 83 -6.15 -0.14 10.21
C GLU A 83 -4.69 -0.63 10.32
N SER A 84 -4.09 -1.04 9.20
CA SER A 84 -2.70 -1.50 9.15
C SER A 84 -1.69 -0.40 9.48
N PHE A 85 -1.96 0.84 9.05
CA PHE A 85 -1.13 2.02 9.32
C PHE A 85 -1.22 2.41 10.79
N ARG A 86 -2.43 2.47 11.35
CA ARG A 86 -2.65 2.78 12.76
C ARG A 86 -1.93 1.82 13.70
N ARG A 87 -1.91 0.52 13.37
CA ARG A 87 -1.16 -0.51 14.13
C ARG A 87 0.35 -0.28 14.13
N ARG A 88 0.89 0.46 13.16
CA ARG A 88 2.31 0.85 13.05
C ARG A 88 2.58 2.29 13.49
N GLY A 89 1.58 3.00 14.03
CA GLY A 89 1.72 4.41 14.42
C GLY A 89 1.81 5.38 13.24
N LEU A 90 1.36 4.97 12.05
CA LEU A 90 1.29 5.79 10.85
C LEU A 90 -0.13 6.33 10.66
N SER A 91 -0.26 7.49 10.01
CA SER A 91 -1.54 8.17 9.70
C SER A 91 -1.96 7.97 8.25
#